data_AF-A0AAW3C3B3-F1
#
_entry.id   AF-A0AAW3C3B3-F1
#
_cell.length_a   1.000
_cell.length_b   1.000
_cell.length_c   1.000
_cell.angle_alpha   90.00
_cell.angle_beta   90.00
_cell.angle_gamma   90.00
#
_symmetry.space_group_name_H-M   'P 1'
#
loop_
_entity.id
_entity.type
_entity.pdbx_description
1 polymer ?
#
loop_
_entity_poly.entity_id
_entity_poly.type
_entity_poly.pdbx_seq_one_letter_code
_entity_poly.pdbx_strand_id
1 'polypeptide(L)'
;MATAVKCAAKRKAAKKVSRKSPEYTTLRKSCAPGAIAIILAGRFRGRRAVILKQLPHNGPLVVSGPMKYNGVPIRRIDSRYVIATSTKVDISSVDTSSITPEVFLRPKAEKPTKCEGDFMG
;
A
#
# COMPACT_ATOMS: atom_id res chain seq x y z
N MET A 1 -14.96 25.06 30.78
CA MET A 1 -13.59 24.81 30.33
C MET A 1 -13.55 24.84 28.82
N ALA A 2 -12.94 25.87 28.25
CA ALA A 2 -12.99 26.23 26.84
C ALA A 2 -12.07 25.34 25.99
N THR A 3 -12.61 24.64 25.02
CA THR A 3 -11.81 24.06 23.93
C THR A 3 -11.50 25.16 22.93
N ALA A 4 -10.21 25.44 22.75
CA ALA A 4 -9.69 26.51 21.91
C ALA A 4 -10.26 26.46 20.48
N VAL A 5 -10.94 27.53 20.08
CA VAL A 5 -11.26 27.83 18.68
C VAL A 5 -9.94 28.15 17.98
N LYS A 6 -9.43 27.21 17.20
CA LYS A 6 -8.23 27.43 16.38
C LYS A 6 -8.60 28.39 15.25
N CYS A 7 -8.24 29.66 15.40
CA CYS A 7 -8.34 30.66 14.34
C CYS A 7 -7.48 30.19 13.15
N ALA A 8 -8.15 29.76 12.07
CA ALA A 8 -7.47 29.42 10.83
C ALA A 8 -6.96 30.73 10.21
N ALA A 9 -5.63 30.93 10.21
CA ALA A 9 -5.01 32.03 9.51
C ALA A 9 -5.49 32.05 8.04
N LYS A 10 -6.26 33.09 7.67
CA LYS A 10 -6.71 33.35 6.30
C LYS A 10 -5.48 33.60 5.41
N ARG A 11 -4.96 32.54 4.80
CA ARG A 11 -3.96 32.66 3.73
C ARG A 11 -4.64 33.29 2.51
N LYS A 12 -4.07 34.40 2.02
CA LYS A 12 -4.50 35.09 0.78
C LYS A 12 -4.67 34.06 -0.35
N ALA A 13 -5.80 34.13 -1.07
CA ALA A 13 -6.15 33.19 -2.13
C ALA A 13 -5.12 33.27 -3.27
N ALA A 14 -4.14 32.37 -3.25
CA ALA A 14 -3.18 32.22 -4.33
C ALA A 14 -3.89 31.74 -5.60
N LYS A 15 -3.51 32.31 -6.76
CA LYS A 15 -3.99 31.93 -8.10
C LYS A 15 -3.98 30.41 -8.25
N LYS A 16 -5.09 29.80 -8.69
CA LYS A 16 -5.20 28.38 -9.04
C LYS A 16 -4.26 28.08 -10.22
N VAL A 17 -2.98 27.91 -9.94
CA VAL A 17 -2.02 27.35 -10.89
C VAL A 17 -2.24 25.84 -10.86
N SER A 18 -2.77 25.27 -11.94
CA SER A 18 -2.89 23.82 -12.08
C SER A 18 -1.49 23.23 -12.26
N ARG A 19 -0.77 23.02 -11.16
CA ARG A 19 0.43 22.20 -11.15
C ARG A 19 -0.05 20.74 -11.22
N LYS A 20 0.20 20.07 -12.36
CA LYS A 20 0.14 18.60 -12.40
C LYS A 20 1.19 18.06 -11.42
N SER A 21 0.90 16.91 -10.81
CA SER A 21 1.56 16.40 -9.59
C SER A 21 3.07 16.64 -9.58
N PRO A 22 3.64 17.21 -8.51
CA PRO A 22 5.08 17.30 -8.35
C PRO A 22 5.68 15.89 -8.25
N GLU A 23 7.00 15.79 -8.29
CA GLU A 23 7.81 14.56 -8.27
C GLU A 23 7.48 13.57 -7.12
N TYR A 24 6.66 13.99 -6.14
CA TYR A 24 6.23 13.19 -5.00
C TYR A 24 5.03 12.29 -5.26
N THR A 25 4.93 11.23 -4.46
CA THR A 25 3.90 10.22 -4.60
C THR A 25 2.55 10.70 -4.04
N THR A 26 1.48 10.58 -4.84
CA THR A 26 0.14 11.03 -4.46
C THR A 26 -0.65 9.86 -3.86
N LEU A 27 -0.64 9.76 -2.53
CA LEU A 27 -1.49 8.83 -1.81
C LEU A 27 -2.92 9.37 -1.66
N ARG A 28 -3.89 8.46 -1.68
CA ARG A 28 -5.23 8.74 -1.14
C ARG A 28 -5.07 9.12 0.32
N LYS A 29 -5.73 10.21 0.75
CA LYS A 29 -5.66 10.71 2.14
C LYS A 29 -5.99 9.67 3.22
N SER A 30 -6.80 8.68 2.88
CA SER A 30 -7.17 7.57 3.78
C SER A 30 -6.10 6.49 3.90
N CYS A 31 -5.24 6.32 2.89
CA CYS A 31 -4.19 5.29 2.84
C CYS A 31 -2.90 5.79 3.50
N ALA A 32 -3.02 6.26 4.75
CA ALA A 32 -1.86 6.65 5.54
C ALA A 32 -1.01 5.41 5.90
N PRO A 33 0.33 5.53 6.00
CA PRO A 33 1.14 4.50 6.63
C PRO A 33 0.63 4.30 8.07
N GLY A 34 0.52 3.06 8.53
CA GLY A 34 -0.11 2.76 9.82
C GLY A 34 -1.57 2.34 9.74
N ALA A 35 -2.28 2.69 8.67
CA ALA A 35 -3.70 2.35 8.57
C ALA A 35 -3.90 0.85 8.37
N ILE A 36 -4.91 0.31 9.04
CA ILE A 36 -5.40 -1.04 8.76
C ILE A 36 -6.21 -1.00 7.46
N ALA A 37 -6.00 -1.98 6.63
CA ALA A 37 -6.50 -2.13 5.28
C ALA A 37 -7.23 -3.47 5.14
N ILE A 38 -8.43 -3.44 4.56
CA ILE A 38 -9.14 -4.65 4.14
C ILE A 38 -8.80 -4.90 2.68
N ILE A 39 -8.21 -6.06 2.38
CA ILE A 39 -7.87 -6.46 1.02
C ILE A 39 -9.13 -6.98 0.33
N LEU A 40 -9.45 -6.44 -0.84
CA LEU A 40 -10.67 -6.80 -1.57
C LEU A 40 -10.47 -7.98 -2.53
N ALA A 41 -9.29 -8.06 -3.15
CA ALA A 41 -9.03 -8.98 -4.25
C ALA A 41 -7.76 -9.83 -4.02
N GLY A 42 -7.69 -10.96 -4.73
CA GLY A 42 -6.58 -11.91 -4.66
C GLY A 42 -6.72 -12.96 -3.55
N ARG A 43 -5.61 -13.62 -3.21
CA ARG A 43 -5.58 -14.74 -2.24
C ARG A 43 -5.97 -14.32 -0.82
N PHE A 44 -5.71 -13.07 -0.46
CA PHE A 44 -5.92 -12.55 0.89
C PHE A 44 -7.18 -11.67 1.00
N ARG A 45 -8.15 -11.85 0.09
CA ARG A 45 -9.43 -11.14 0.13
C ARG A 45 -10.14 -11.30 1.48
N GLY A 46 -10.76 -10.24 1.97
CA GLY A 46 -11.46 -10.18 3.25
C GLY A 46 -10.55 -10.11 4.48
N ARG A 47 -9.24 -10.26 4.33
CA ARG A 47 -8.30 -10.18 5.46
C ARG A 47 -7.93 -8.73 5.76
N ARG A 48 -7.67 -8.47 7.04
CA ARG A 48 -7.15 -7.20 7.54
C ARG A 48 -5.62 -7.24 7.53
N ALA A 49 -5.00 -6.17 7.08
CA ALA A 49 -3.55 -6.05 7.05
C ALA A 49 -3.15 -4.58 7.26
N VAL A 50 -1.90 -4.33 7.61
CA VAL A 50 -1.39 -3.00 7.93
C VAL A 50 -0.63 -2.44 6.73
N ILE A 51 -0.89 -1.19 6.38
CA ILE A 51 -0.14 -0.48 5.34
C ILE A 51 1.18 0.00 5.93
N LEU A 52 2.30 -0.43 5.34
CA LEU A 52 3.64 -0.01 5.77
C LEU A 52 4.06 1.26 5.05
N LYS A 53 4.24 1.17 3.73
CA LYS A 53 4.81 2.21 2.89
C LYS A 53 4.30 2.09 1.45
N GLN A 54 4.30 3.19 0.71
CA GLN A 54 4.14 3.18 -0.73
C GLN A 54 5.50 3.04 -1.43
N LEU A 55 5.58 2.16 -2.43
CA LEU A 55 6.78 2.06 -3.26
C LEU A 55 7.01 3.35 -4.09
N PRO A 56 8.26 3.64 -4.48
CA PRO A 56 8.59 4.84 -5.28
C PRO A 56 7.85 4.87 -6.62
N HIS A 57 7.83 6.06 -7.26
CA HIS A 57 7.18 6.31 -8.56
C HIS A 57 5.67 6.08 -8.61
N ASN A 58 4.93 6.58 -7.60
CA ASN A 58 3.48 6.35 -7.48
C ASN A 58 3.13 4.85 -7.53
N GLY A 59 3.96 4.03 -6.88
CA GLY A 59 3.85 2.58 -6.91
C GLY A 59 2.74 2.03 -6.00
N PRO A 60 2.57 0.69 -5.99
CA PRO A 60 1.63 0.02 -5.11
C PRO A 60 2.06 0.13 -3.64
N LEU A 61 1.10 -0.12 -2.74
CA LEU A 61 1.32 -0.17 -1.30
C LEU A 61 1.98 -1.49 -0.92
N VAL A 62 2.90 -1.42 0.04
CA VAL A 62 3.40 -2.58 0.78
C VAL A 62 2.52 -2.77 1.99
N VAL A 63 1.93 -3.97 2.08
CA VAL A 63 0.99 -4.35 3.13
C VAL A 63 1.55 -5.56 3.85
N SER A 64 1.41 -5.59 5.18
CA SER A 64 1.75 -6.73 6.03
C SER A 64 0.60 -6.98 6.99
N GLY A 65 0.01 -8.17 6.97
CA GLY A 65 -0.89 -8.59 8.04
C GLY A 65 -0.14 -9.59 8.90
N PRO A 66 0.44 -9.19 10.04
CA PRO A 66 1.49 -9.94 10.71
C PRO A 66 1.17 -11.43 10.76
N MET A 67 2.07 -12.24 10.19
CA MET A 67 1.79 -13.59 9.68
C MET A 67 1.08 -14.49 10.70
N LYS A 68 1.44 -14.37 11.97
CA LYS A 68 0.88 -15.14 13.08
C LYS A 68 -0.62 -14.89 13.29
N TYR A 69 -1.09 -13.66 13.04
CA TYR A 69 -2.47 -13.27 13.30
C TYR A 69 -3.35 -13.50 12.07
N ASN A 70 -2.93 -12.96 10.92
CA ASN A 70 -3.81 -12.85 9.76
C ASN A 70 -3.34 -13.71 8.58
N GLY A 71 -2.16 -14.33 8.68
CA GLY A 71 -1.58 -15.14 7.60
C GLY A 71 -1.36 -14.37 6.29
N VAL A 72 -1.16 -13.05 6.37
CA VAL A 72 -0.90 -12.20 5.20
C VAL A 72 0.59 -11.85 5.18
N PRO A 73 1.39 -12.39 4.24
CA PRO A 73 2.79 -12.01 4.09
C PRO A 73 2.92 -10.54 3.71
N ILE A 74 4.15 -10.02 3.81
CA ILE A 74 4.51 -8.77 3.14
C ILE A 74 4.22 -8.93 1.65
N ARG A 75 3.31 -8.09 1.15
CA ARG A 75 2.80 -8.17 -0.23
C ARG A 75 2.59 -6.79 -0.81
N ARG A 76 2.84 -6.67 -2.11
CA ARG A 76 2.48 -5.49 -2.92
C ARG A 76 1.01 -5.54 -3.28
N ILE A 77 0.27 -4.49 -2.97
CA ILE A 77 -1.15 -4.35 -3.26
C ILE A 77 -1.41 -2.93 -3.75
N ASP A 78 -2.18 -2.79 -4.83
CA ASP A 78 -2.62 -1.46 -5.28
C ASP A 78 -3.70 -0.93 -4.32
N SER A 79 -3.59 0.35 -3.98
CA SER A 79 -4.55 1.13 -3.18
C SER A 79 -6.00 1.06 -3.66
N ARG A 80 -6.25 0.71 -4.93
CA ARG A 80 -7.60 0.51 -5.49
C ARG A 80 -8.29 -0.74 -4.94
N TYR A 81 -7.52 -1.78 -4.62
CA TYR A 81 -8.04 -3.06 -4.10
C TYR A 81 -8.03 -3.12 -2.58
N VAL A 82 -7.99 -1.95 -1.93
CA VAL A 82 -7.91 -1.82 -0.48
C VAL A 82 -8.96 -0.84 0.01
N ILE A 83 -9.68 -1.24 1.06
CA ILE A 83 -10.45 -0.31 1.90
C ILE A 83 -9.59 0.05 3.10
N ALA A 84 -9.10 1.28 3.13
CA ALA A 84 -8.42 1.82 4.29
C ALA A 84 -9.46 2.12 5.38
N THR A 85 -9.23 1.57 6.57
CA THR A 85 -10.06 1.77 7.75
C THR A 85 -9.59 2.98 8.54
N SER A 86 -10.41 3.46 9.47
CA SER A 86 -10.08 4.59 10.35
C SER A 86 -9.06 4.24 11.43
N THR A 87 -8.89 2.96 11.74
CA THR A 87 -7.93 2.48 12.75
C THR A 87 -6.49 2.58 12.23
N LYS A 88 -5.65 3.25 13.01
CA LYS A 88 -4.23 3.47 12.72
C LYS A 88 -3.37 2.87 13.83
N VAL A 89 -2.25 2.31 13.43
CA VAL A 89 -1.20 1.79 14.29
C VAL A 89 0.05 2.64 14.04
N ASP A 90 0.78 2.95 15.10
CA ASP A 90 2.02 3.70 14.98
C ASP A 90 3.14 2.77 14.47
N ILE A 91 3.82 3.18 13.38
CA ILE A 91 4.85 2.39 12.66
C ILE A 91 6.23 3.06 12.75
N SER A 92 6.43 3.96 13.72
CA SER A 92 7.68 4.73 13.82
C SER A 92 8.93 3.87 14.05
N SER A 93 8.79 2.71 14.68
CA SER A 93 9.90 1.80 14.99
C SER A 93 10.16 0.71 13.93
N VAL A 94 9.43 0.71 12.81
CA VAL A 94 9.54 -0.35 11.81
C VAL A 94 10.35 0.11 10.61
N ASP A 95 11.48 -0.55 10.39
CA ASP A 95 12.34 -0.28 9.24
C ASP A 95 11.74 -0.83 7.94
N THR A 96 11.44 0.08 7.01
CA THR A 96 10.84 -0.23 5.69
C THR A 96 11.73 0.22 4.52
N SER A 97 12.99 0.54 4.79
CA SER A 97 13.98 1.05 3.84
C SER A 97 14.45 0.00 2.82
N SER A 98 14.61 -1.25 3.26
CA SER A 98 15.10 -2.36 2.43
C SER A 98 14.07 -2.90 1.42
N ILE A 99 12.83 -2.42 1.47
CA ILE A 99 11.73 -2.96 0.68
C ILE A 99 11.68 -2.27 -0.69
N THR A 100 12.36 -2.87 -1.67
CA THR A 100 12.35 -2.43 -3.08
C THR A 100 11.33 -3.22 -3.91
N PRO A 101 10.84 -2.68 -5.05
CA PRO A 101 9.93 -3.42 -5.92
C PRO A 101 10.51 -4.74 -6.45
N GLU A 102 11.84 -4.82 -6.55
CA GLU A 102 12.61 -5.94 -7.08
C GLU A 102 12.42 -7.23 -6.28
N VAL A 103 12.39 -7.12 -4.96
CA VAL A 103 12.18 -8.24 -4.02
C VAL A 103 10.88 -9.00 -4.28
N PHE A 104 9.90 -8.35 -4.92
CA PHE A 104 8.57 -8.93 -5.15
C PHE A 104 8.34 -9.45 -6.56
N LEU A 105 9.31 -9.33 -7.48
CA LEU A 105 9.16 -9.92 -8.79
C LEU A 105 9.11 -11.45 -8.66
N ARG A 106 8.14 -12.05 -9.33
CA ARG A 106 8.12 -13.51 -9.46
C ARG A 106 9.15 -13.90 -10.52
N PRO A 107 10.04 -14.86 -10.25
CA PRO A 107 10.91 -15.40 -11.28
C PRO A 107 10.03 -15.99 -12.39
N LYS A 108 10.33 -15.64 -13.64
CA LYS A 108 9.66 -16.24 -14.80
C LYS A 108 10.30 -17.60 -15.03
N ALA A 109 9.56 -18.68 -14.76
CA ALA A 109 9.98 -19.99 -15.21
C ALA A 109 9.78 -20.06 -16.73
N GLU A 110 10.78 -20.56 -17.46
CA GLU A 110 10.65 -20.87 -18.86
C GLU A 110 9.56 -21.94 -19.01
N LYS A 111 8.62 -21.73 -19.93
CA LYS A 111 7.57 -22.71 -20.20
C LYS A 111 8.25 -23.96 -20.76
N PRO A 112 8.01 -25.16 -20.20
CA PRO A 112 8.52 -26.38 -20.81
C PRO A 112 7.98 -26.47 -22.24
N THR A 113 8.89 -26.70 -23.19
CA THR A 113 8.54 -27.04 -24.57
C THR A 113 7.68 -28.30 -24.54
N LYS A 114 6.47 -28.23 -25.10
CA LYS A 114 5.56 -29.37 -25.15
C LYS A 114 6.17 -30.46 -26.04
N CYS A 115 6.69 -31.51 -25.42
CA CYS A 115 6.88 -32.81 -26.06
C CYS A 115 5.71 -33.71 -25.64
N GLU A 116 5.17 -34.49 -26.58
CA GLU A 116 3.90 -35.23 -26.42
C GLU A 116 3.90 -36.29 -25.30
N GLY A 117 5.05 -36.62 -24.71
CA GLY A 117 5.21 -37.65 -23.67
C GLY A 117 4.72 -37.27 -22.26
N ASP A 118 4.61 -35.98 -21.93
CA ASP A 118 4.30 -35.51 -20.56
C ASP A 118 2.81 -35.18 -20.35
N PHE A 119 1.93 -35.52 -21.30
CA PHE A 119 0.51 -35.16 -21.24
C PHE A 119 -0.36 -36.09 -20.37
N MET A 120 0.15 -37.27 -19.96
CA MET A 120 -0.63 -38.29 -19.24
C MET A 120 -0.07 -38.66 -17.85
N GLY A 121 0.70 -37.76 -17.22
CA GLY A 121 1.19 -37.90 -15.83
C GLY A 121 0.47 -37.00 -14.85
#